data_AF-A0A0B6RRH0-F1
#
_entry.id   AF-A0A0B6RRH0-F1
#
_cell.length_a   1.000
_cell.length_b   1.000
_cell.length_c   1.000
_cell.angle_alpha   90.00
_cell.angle_beta   90.00
_cell.angle_gamma   90.00
#
_symmetry.space_group_name_H-M   'P 1'
#
loop_
_entity.id
_entity.type
_entity.pdbx_description
1 polymer ?
#
loop_
_entity_poly.entity_id
_entity_poly.type
_entity_poly.pdbx_seq_one_letter_code
_entity_poly.pdbx_strand_id
1 'polypeptide(L)'
;MRGADGYNESLFSTVRLEEFVPQAHPLRQIRTRLNEALSKMDAKFSAMCEVDVKGGRPSITPEKLMRAMRLQVLYSICSERPLVEQISYNLLFRWFVGLSIEDAV
;
A
#
# COMPACT_ATOMS: atom_id res chain seq x y z
N MET A 1 26.45 -25.48 -20.24
CA MET A 1 26.83 -24.12 -20.68
C MET A 1 26.01 -23.13 -19.86
N ARG A 2 26.62 -22.38 -18.92
CA ARG A 2 25.93 -21.26 -18.26
C ARG A 2 25.98 -20.07 -19.22
N GLY A 3 24.82 -19.56 -19.61
CA GLY A 3 24.74 -18.30 -20.36
C GLY A 3 25.32 -17.17 -19.52
N ALA A 4 25.93 -16.18 -20.17
CA ALA A 4 26.40 -14.98 -19.49
C ALA A 4 25.20 -14.25 -18.85
N ASP A 5 25.33 -13.85 -17.59
CA ASP A 5 24.36 -13.01 -16.87
C ASP A 5 24.39 -11.58 -17.46
N GLY A 6 23.82 -11.44 -18.66
CA GLY A 6 23.63 -10.15 -19.31
C GLY A 6 22.47 -9.42 -18.66
N TYR A 7 22.78 -8.45 -17.80
CA TYR A 7 21.78 -7.56 -17.20
C TYR A 7 21.42 -6.47 -18.22
N ASN A 8 20.34 -6.70 -18.98
CA ASN A 8 19.82 -5.72 -19.93
C ASN A 8 18.50 -5.19 -19.37
N GLU A 9 18.57 -4.11 -18.59
CA GLU A 9 17.38 -3.44 -18.08
C GLU A 9 16.68 -2.70 -19.22
N SER A 10 15.40 -2.99 -19.44
CA SER A 10 14.58 -2.19 -20.34
C SER A 10 14.52 -0.76 -19.81
N LEU A 11 14.84 0.23 -20.64
CA LEU A 11 14.84 1.65 -20.27
C LEU A 11 13.49 2.13 -19.70
N PHE A 12 12.39 1.48 -20.10
CA PHE A 12 11.06 1.72 -19.57
C PHE A 12 10.32 0.40 -19.39
N SER A 13 9.74 0.17 -18.20
CA SER A 13 8.85 -0.94 -17.93
C SER A 13 7.56 -0.43 -17.28
N THR A 14 6.41 -0.83 -17.82
CA THR A 14 5.10 -0.54 -17.22
C THR A 14 4.71 -1.77 -16.43
N VAL A 15 4.69 -1.66 -15.10
CA VAL A 15 4.32 -2.79 -14.24
C VAL A 15 3.15 -2.43 -13.36
N ARG A 16 2.18 -3.33 -13.28
CA ARG A 16 1.02 -3.19 -12.39
C ARG A 16 1.34 -3.89 -11.07
N LEU A 17 1.22 -3.18 -9.95
CA LEU A 17 1.35 -3.76 -8.61
C LEU A 17 0.44 -4.98 -8.41
N GLU A 18 -0.71 -5.01 -9.08
CA GLU A 18 -1.65 -6.13 -9.09
C GLU A 18 -1.05 -7.45 -9.58
N GLU A 19 -0.11 -7.39 -10.52
CA GLU A 19 0.50 -8.58 -11.15
C GLU A 19 1.57 -9.21 -10.24
N PHE A 20 2.15 -8.44 -9.32
CA PHE A 20 3.14 -8.95 -8.36
C PHE A 20 2.51 -9.78 -7.23
N VAL A 21 1.20 -9.69 -7.02
CA VAL A 21 0.52 -10.37 -5.93
C VAL A 21 -0.22 -11.59 -6.46
N PRO A 22 0.20 -12.83 -6.12
CA PRO A 22 -0.48 -14.04 -6.58
C PRO A 22 -1.98 -14.03 -6.26
N GLN A 23 -2.80 -14.57 -7.16
CA GLN A 23 -4.27 -14.59 -6.98
C GLN A 23 -4.70 -15.38 -5.73
N ALA A 24 -3.93 -16.41 -5.37
CA ALA A 24 -4.17 -17.21 -4.17
C ALA A 24 -3.66 -16.55 -2.86
N HIS A 25 -3.07 -15.34 -2.93
CA HIS A 25 -2.47 -14.71 -1.76
C HIS A 25 -3.54 -14.31 -0.72
N PRO A 26 -3.42 -14.72 0.57
CA PRO A 26 -4.45 -14.46 1.59
C PRO A 26 -4.81 -12.98 1.78
N LEU A 27 -3.83 -12.08 1.61
CA LEU A 27 -4.07 -10.63 1.71
C LEU A 27 -5.09 -10.10 0.69
N ARG A 28 -5.34 -10.79 -0.44
CA ARG A 28 -6.38 -10.37 -1.39
C ARG A 28 -7.76 -10.39 -0.75
N GLN A 29 -8.13 -11.49 -0.12
CA GLN A 29 -9.41 -11.60 0.57
C GLN A 29 -9.52 -10.60 1.73
N ILE A 30 -8.43 -10.43 2.48
CA ILE A 30 -8.38 -9.48 3.60
C ILE A 30 -8.56 -8.05 3.08
N ARG A 31 -7.86 -7.66 2.00
CA ARG A 31 -7.95 -6.33 1.40
C ARG A 31 -9.36 -6.05 0.91
N THR A 32 -10.01 -7.00 0.24
CA THR A 32 -11.40 -6.84 -0.23
C THR A 32 -12.35 -6.58 0.93
N ARG A 33 -12.30 -7.40 2.00
CA ARG A 33 -13.16 -7.23 3.18
C ARG A 33 -12.87 -5.92 3.91
N LEU A 34 -11.60 -5.54 4.01
CA LEU A 34 -11.19 -4.29 4.64
C LEU A 34 -11.70 -3.09 3.84
N ASN A 35 -11.57 -3.10 2.51
CA ASN A 35 -12.09 -2.04 1.66
C ASN A 35 -13.61 -1.90 1.76
N GLU A 36 -14.34 -3.01 1.82
CA GLU A 36 -15.80 -2.99 2.03
C GLU A 36 -16.19 -2.43 3.41
N ALA A 37 -15.39 -2.68 4.44
CA ALA A 37 -15.61 -2.09 5.76
C ALA A 37 -15.30 -0.59 5.75
N LEU A 38 -14.20 -0.18 5.12
CA LEU A 38 -13.78 1.22 5.01
C LEU A 38 -14.75 2.05 4.17
N SER A 39 -15.34 1.49 3.11
CA SER A 39 -16.32 2.20 2.27
C SER A 39 -17.59 2.56 3.03
N LYS A 40 -17.98 1.78 4.04
CA LYS A 40 -19.11 2.10 4.92
C LYS A 40 -18.82 3.31 5.84
N MET A 41 -17.56 3.71 5.95
CA MET A 41 -17.10 4.84 6.76
C MET A 41 -16.73 6.07 5.91
N ASP A 42 -16.87 6.00 4.59
CA ASP A 42 -16.44 7.01 3.63
C ASP A 42 -16.95 8.42 3.99
N ALA A 43 -18.24 8.56 4.29
CA ALA A 43 -18.84 9.84 4.68
C ALA A 43 -18.17 10.49 5.92
N LYS A 44 -17.68 9.68 6.87
CA LYS A 44 -16.96 10.18 8.05
C LYS A 44 -15.54 10.60 7.70
N PHE A 45 -14.87 9.84 6.84
CA PHE A 45 -13.53 10.17 6.38
C PHE A 45 -13.53 11.44 5.52
N SER A 46 -14.52 11.61 4.64
CA SER A 46 -14.69 12.85 3.86
C SER A 46 -14.84 14.07 4.78
N ALA A 47 -15.72 14.00 5.78
CA ALA A 47 -15.91 15.09 6.74
C ALA A 47 -14.64 15.43 7.54
N MET A 48 -13.81 14.42 7.86
CA MET A 48 -12.54 14.62 8.56
C MET A 48 -11.50 15.31 7.66
N CYS A 49 -11.45 14.92 6.37
CA CYS A 49 -10.52 15.51 5.39
C CYS A 49 -10.93 16.92 4.93
N GLU A 50 -12.22 17.29 4.98
CA GLU A 50 -12.68 18.65 4.66
C GLU A 50 -12.06 19.74 5.56
N VAL A 51 -11.69 19.37 6.79
CA VAL A 51 -11.01 20.27 7.73
C VAL A 51 -9.56 20.52 7.28
N ASP A 52 -8.89 19.50 6.75
CA ASP A 52 -7.50 19.58 6.28
C ASP A 52 -7.37 20.42 4.99
N VAL A 53 -8.40 20.46 4.14
CA VAL A 53 -8.42 21.25 2.89
C VAL A 53 -8.39 22.77 3.16
N LYS A 54 -8.74 23.22 4.37
CA LYS A 54 -8.76 24.66 4.73
C LYS A 54 -7.38 25.24 5.09
N GLY A 55 -6.29 24.54 4.77
CA GLY A 55 -4.90 25.03 4.96
C GLY A 55 -3.99 24.07 5.74
N GLY A 56 -4.40 22.82 5.92
CA GLY A 56 -3.61 21.78 6.58
C GLY A 56 -2.54 21.16 5.67
N ARG A 57 -1.58 20.45 6.29
CA ARG A 57 -0.62 19.59 5.57
C ARG A 57 -1.38 18.51 4.81
N PRO A 58 -0.96 18.09 3.60
CA PRO A 58 -1.55 16.93 2.94
C PRO A 58 -1.41 15.70 3.84
N SER A 59 -2.50 15.33 4.51
CA SER A 59 -2.60 14.16 5.37
C SER A 59 -2.70 12.90 4.51
N ILE A 60 -2.08 11.81 4.97
CA ILE A 60 -2.32 10.48 4.38
C ILE A 60 -3.81 10.14 4.59
N THR A 61 -4.48 9.64 3.55
CA THR A 61 -5.90 9.34 3.67
C THR A 61 -6.17 8.30 4.76
N PRO A 62 -7.24 8.44 5.56
CA PRO A 62 -7.53 7.53 6.66
C PRO A 62 -7.56 6.05 6.24
N GLU A 63 -8.02 5.76 5.02
CA GLU A 63 -8.09 4.40 4.47
C GLU A 63 -6.72 3.80 4.23
N LYS A 64 -5.73 4.61 3.79
CA LYS A 64 -4.34 4.14 3.62
C LYS A 64 -3.72 3.85 4.98
N LEU A 65 -3.94 4.72 5.97
CA LEU A 65 -3.45 4.52 7.33
C LEU A 65 -4.04 3.25 7.98
N MET A 66 -5.35 3.04 7.84
CA MET A 66 -6.03 1.84 8.36
C MET A 66 -5.48 0.56 7.73
N ARG A 67 -5.20 0.58 6.42
CA ARG A 67 -4.56 -0.55 5.72
C ARG A 67 -3.13 -0.80 6.22
N ALA A 68 -2.34 0.25 6.45
CA ALA A 68 -0.99 0.13 6.98
C ALA A 68 -0.99 -0.45 8.41
N MET A 69 -1.87 0.04 9.30
CA MET A 69 -2.02 -0.54 10.65
C MET A 69 -2.46 -1.99 10.62
N ARG A 70 -3.28 -2.38 9.63
CA ARG A 70 -3.67 -3.79 9.48
C ARG A 70 -2.48 -4.67 9.14
N LEU A 71 -1.52 -4.19 8.34
CA LEU A 71 -0.28 -4.91 8.08
C LEU A 71 0.56 -5.09 9.35
N GLN A 72 0.62 -4.09 10.24
CA GLN A 72 1.35 -4.23 11.50
C GLN A 72 0.82 -5.40 12.32
N VAL A 73 -0.50 -5.53 12.45
CA VAL A 73 -1.11 -6.64 13.19
C VAL A 73 -0.88 -7.99 12.50
N LEU A 74 -1.04 -8.05 11.17
CA LEU A 74 -0.92 -9.31 10.42
C LEU A 74 0.51 -9.86 10.38
N TYR A 75 1.50 -8.96 10.34
CA TYR A 75 2.92 -9.31 10.24
C TYR A 75 3.69 -9.08 11.54
N SER A 76 2.98 -8.81 12.65
CA SER A 76 3.58 -8.56 13.97
C SER A 76 4.67 -7.48 13.95
N ILE A 77 4.46 -6.39 13.20
CA ILE A 77 5.40 -5.27 13.11
C ILE A 77 5.17 -4.35 14.31
N CYS A 78 6.14 -4.31 15.21
CA CYS A 78 5.98 -3.68 16.53
C CYS A 78 6.00 -2.14 16.52
N SER A 79 6.31 -1.49 15.40
CA SER A 79 6.32 -0.01 15.34
C SER A 79 6.09 0.52 13.92
N GLU A 80 5.84 1.82 13.82
CA GLU A 80 5.58 2.51 12.55
C GLU A 80 6.86 2.67 11.71
N ARG A 81 8.03 2.85 12.33
CA ARG A 81 9.29 3.03 11.58
C ARG A 81 9.63 1.82 10.70
N PRO A 82 9.67 0.57 11.24
CA PRO A 82 9.89 -0.62 10.41
C PRO A 82 8.74 -0.86 9.42
N LEU A 83 7.51 -0.44 9.74
CA LEU A 83 6.39 -0.54 8.79
C LEU A 83 6.63 0.36 7.58
N VAL A 84 6.98 1.63 7.82
CA VAL A 84 7.30 2.60 6.76
C VAL A 84 8.44 2.07 5.91
N GLU A 85 9.50 1.56 6.53
CA GLU A 85 10.62 0.95 5.83
C GLU A 85 10.17 -0.23 4.94
N GLN A 86 9.37 -1.15 5.50
CA GLN A 86 8.81 -2.28 4.75
C GLN A 86 7.93 -1.82 3.59
N ILE A 87 7.09 -0.79 3.76
CA ILE A 87 6.28 -0.24 2.68
C ILE A 87 7.15 0.40 1.59
N SER A 88 8.32 0.94 1.93
CA SER A 88 9.22 1.55 0.94
C SER A 88 9.76 0.53 -0.07
N TYR A 89 10.13 -0.68 0.35
CA TYR A 89 10.71 -1.70 -0.56
C TYR A 89 9.80 -2.88 -0.89
N ASN A 90 8.74 -3.15 -0.12
CA ASN A 90 7.89 -4.33 -0.32
C ASN A 90 6.67 -3.99 -1.18
N LEU A 91 6.71 -4.41 -2.46
CA LEU A 91 5.62 -4.19 -3.42
C LEU A 91 4.27 -4.78 -2.96
N LEU A 92 4.28 -5.90 -2.22
CA LEU A 92 3.06 -6.47 -1.65
C LEU A 92 2.43 -5.53 -0.62
N PHE A 93 3.25 -4.88 0.21
CA PHE A 93 2.77 -3.96 1.23
C PHE A 93 2.26 -2.66 0.59
N ARG A 94 2.98 -2.12 -0.41
CA ARG A 94 2.49 -0.99 -1.21
C ARG A 94 1.16 -1.30 -1.88
N TRP A 95 1.06 -2.46 -2.50
CA TRP A 95 -0.17 -2.94 -3.11
C TRP A 95 -1.31 -3.03 -2.09
N PHE A 96 -1.06 -3.58 -0.90
CA PHE A 96 -2.07 -3.73 0.13
C PHE A 96 -2.56 -2.37 0.64
N VAL A 97 -1.63 -1.45 0.94
CA VAL A 97 -1.92 -0.08 1.38
C VAL A 97 -2.57 0.76 0.28
N GLY A 98 -2.39 0.38 -1.00
CA GLY A 98 -2.85 1.14 -2.15
C GLY A 98 -1.98 2.36 -2.43
N LEU A 99 -0.67 2.21 -2.27
CA LEU A 99 0.34 3.14 -2.72
C LEU A 99 0.84 2.72 -4.10
N SER A 100 1.07 3.69 -4.98
CA SER A 100 1.78 3.46 -6.23
C SER A 100 3.27 3.15 -5.96
N ILE A 101 4.00 2.69 -6.97
CA ILE A 101 5.45 2.49 -6.86
C ILE A 101 6.17 3.83 -6.62
N GLU A 102 5.64 4.91 -7.18
CA GLU A 102 6.23 6.25 -7.17
C GLU A 102 5.83 7.08 -5.94
N ASP A 103 4.78 6.69 -5.22
CA ASP A 103 4.30 7.42 -4.04
C ASP A 103 5.41 7.54 -2.97
N ALA A 104 5.59 8.73 -2.39
CA ALA A 104 6.47 8.87 -1.23
C ALA A 104 5.85 8.17 0.01
N VAL A 105 6.72 7.66 0.89
CA VAL A 105 6.36 7.04 2.18
C VAL A 105 7.05 7.80 3.30
#